data_AF-A0A1M7EXR7-F1
#
_entry.id   AF-A0A1M7EXR7-F1
#
_cell.length_a   1.000
_cell.length_b   1.000
_cell.length_c   1.000
_cell.angle_alpha   90.00
_cell.angle_beta   90.00
_cell.angle_gamma   90.00
#
_symmetry.space_group_name_H-M   'P 1'
#
loop_
_entity.id
_entity.type
_entity.pdbx_description
1 polymer ?
#
loop_
_entity_poly.entity_id
_entity_poly.type
_entity_poly.pdbx_seq_one_letter_code
_entity_poly.pdbx_strand_id
1 'polypeptide(L)' 'MNADYKGYSIVVGADHDDTTGLWNGRYRILDDKGIVVYESFVEPLPDQDQAGEAANVAAREWIDRQ' A
#
# COMPACT_ATOMS: atom_id res chain seq x y z
N MET A 1 1.01 8.60 -0.47
CA MET A 1 0.10 9.29 0.48
C MET A 1 0.32 8.69 1.85
N ASN A 2 0.44 9.51 2.91
CA ASN A 2 0.57 9.02 4.29
C ASN A 2 -0.77 9.21 4.99
N ALA A 3 -1.34 8.15 5.55
CA ALA A 3 -2.61 8.20 6.26
C ALA A 3 -2.50 7.46 7.59
N ASP A 4 -2.92 8.10 8.68
CA ASP A 4 -3.04 7.44 9.97
C ASP A 4 -4.37 6.67 10.03
N TYR A 5 -4.29 5.39 10.42
CA TYR A 5 -5.45 4.50 10.50
C TYR A 5 -5.30 3.56 11.70
N LYS A 6 -6.21 3.67 12.68
CA LYS A 6 -6.26 2.84 13.90
C LYS A 6 -4.93 2.75 14.67
N GLY A 7 -4.15 3.82 14.70
CA GLY A 7 -2.86 3.89 15.40
C GLY A 7 -1.66 3.43 14.57
N TYR A 8 -1.88 3.04 13.32
CA TYR A 8 -0.83 2.77 12.34
C TYR A 8 -0.71 3.92 11.35
N SER A 9 0.49 4.12 10.79
CA SER A 9 0.68 4.97 9.62
C SER A 9 0.79 4.11 8.36
N ILE A 10 0.03 4.45 7.33
CA ILE A 10 0.05 3.77 6.03
C ILE A 10 0.81 4.64 5.04
N VAL A 11 1.83 4.07 4.38
CA VAL A 11 2.55 4.69 3.25
C VAL A 11 2.19 3.93 1.98
N VAL A 12 1.61 4.63 1.01
CA VAL A 12 1.21 4.06 -0.29
C VAL A 12 2.02 4.67 -1.43
N GLY A 13 2.45 3.81 -2.36
CA GLY A 13 3.03 4.16 -3.65
C GLY A 13 2.56 3.21 -4.75
N ALA A 14 2.88 3.55 -6.00
CA ALA A 14 2.66 2.69 -7.16
C ALA A 14 3.90 2.77 -8.05
N ASP A 15 4.49 1.62 -8.34
CA ASP A 15 5.70 1.49 -9.14
C ASP A 15 5.33 0.94 -10.53
N HIS A 16 5.69 1.64 -11.61
CA HIS A 16 5.46 1.18 -12.98
C HIS A 16 6.48 0.10 -13.36
N ASP A 17 6.01 -1.02 -13.89
CA ASP A 17 6.84 -2.08 -14.46
C ASP A 17 6.91 -1.92 -15.97
N ASP A 18 8.07 -1.48 -16.47
CA ASP A 18 8.31 -1.26 -17.90
C ASP A 18 8.29 -2.54 -18.75
N THR A 19 8.38 -3.73 -18.14
CA THR A 19 8.31 -5.01 -18.85
C THR A 19 6.87 -5.39 -19.19
N THR A 20 5.95 -5.14 -18.26
CA THR A 20 4.53 -5.51 -18.39
C THR A 20 3.64 -4.33 -18.76
N GLY A 21 4.11 -3.09 -18.56
CA GLY A 21 3.32 -1.87 -18.70
C GLY A 21 2.27 -1.70 -17.60
N LEU A 22 2.39 -2.43 -16.49
CA LEU A 22 1.44 -2.43 -15.38
C LEU A 22 2.03 -1.72 -14.16
N TRP A 23 1.16 -1.28 -13.26
CA TRP A 23 1.47 -0.60 -12.02
C TRP A 23 1.35 -1.54 -10.84
N ASN A 24 2.42 -1.66 -10.07
CA ASN A 24 2.46 -2.41 -8.82
C ASN A 24 2.16 -1.48 -7.65
N GLY A 25 0.96 -1.59 -7.09
CA GLY A 25 0.62 -0.85 -5.88
C GLY A 25 1.37 -1.41 -4.68
N ARG A 26 2.14 -0.57 -3.99
CA ARG A 26 2.90 -0.92 -2.79
C ARG A 26 2.31 -0.22 -1.57
N TYR A 27 2.24 -0.94 -0.47
CA TYR A 27 1.89 -0.36 0.82
C TYR A 27 2.85 -0.81 1.93
N ARG A 28 3.14 0.13 2.84
CA ARG A 28 3.83 -0.11 4.10
C ARG A 28 2.95 0.33 5.25
N ILE A 29 2.94 -0.45 6.31
CA ILE A 29 2.21 -0.19 7.54
C ILE A 29 3.24 -0.04 8.64
N LEU A 30 3.19 1.10 9.33
CA LEU A 30 4.11 1.45 10.40
C LEU A 30 3.35 1.49 11.73
N ASP A 31 3.96 1.01 12.80
CA ASP A 31 3.44 1.16 14.16
C ASP A 31 3.53 2.61 14.67
N ASP A 32 3.11 2.82 15.91
CA ASP A 32 3.13 4.12 16.60
C ASP A 32 4.54 4.69 16.82
N LYS A 33 5.58 3.87 16.64
CA LYS A 33 6.99 4.26 16.72
C LYS A 33 7.59 4.52 15.34
N GLY A 34 6.81 4.40 14.27
CA GLY A 34 7.27 4.55 12.90
C GLY A 34 8.10 3.36 12.41
N ILE A 35 7.94 2.18 13.00
CA ILE A 35 8.60 0.94 12.55
C ILE A 35 7.69 0.24 11.56
N VAL A 36 8.22 -0.15 10.39
CA VAL A 36 7.47 -0.94 9.41
C VAL A 36 7.19 -2.32 10.00
N VAL A 37 5.91 -2.60 10.27
CA VAL A 37 5.43 -3.89 10.78
C VAL A 37 4.93 -4.80 9.67
N TYR A 38 4.53 -4.22 8.53
CA TYR A 38 4.10 -4.97 7.36
C TYR A 38 4.36 -4.19 6.07
N GLU A 39 4.78 -4.91 5.03
CA GLU A 39 4.97 -4.39 3.70
C GLU A 39 4.53 -5.46 2.70
N SER A 40 3.76 -5.04 1.68
CA SER A 40 3.40 -5.92 0.58
C SER A 40 2.97 -5.12 -0.65
N PHE A 41 2.59 -5.86 -1.70
CA PHE A 41 2.11 -5.36 -2.97
C PHE A 41 0.72 -5.92 -3.25
N VAL A 42 -0.08 -5.17 -4.01
CA VAL A 42 -1.31 -5.69 -4.64
C VAL A 42 -1.01 -6.31 -6.00
N GLU A 43 -1.98 -7.00 -6.57
CA GLU A 43 -1.88 -7.47 -7.94
C GLU A 43 -1.65 -6.29 -8.91
N PRO A 44 -0.82 -6.46 -9.96
CA PRO A 44 -0.53 -5.38 -10.89
C PRO A 44 -1.79 -4.89 -11.62
N LEU A 45 -1.94 -3.57 -11.75
CA LEU A 45 -3.09 -2.93 -12.37
C LEU A 45 -2.66 -2.03 -13.53
N PRO A 46 -3.52 -1.80 -14.54
CA PRO A 46 -3.15 -1.00 -15.72
C PRO A 46 -3.05 0.50 -15.45
N ASP A 47 -3.49 0.98 -14.28
CA ASP A 47 -3.57 2.40 -13.94
C ASP A 47 -2.88 2.70 -12.60
N GLN A 48 -2.16 3.81 -12.55
CA GLN A 48 -1.37 4.22 -11.38
C GLN A 48 -2.26 4.53 -10.17
N ASP A 49 -3.35 5.25 -10.38
CA ASP A 49 -4.24 5.67 -9.31
C ASP A 49 -5.00 4.46 -8.76
N GLN A 50 -5.43 3.53 -9.63
CA GLN A 50 -6.03 2.27 -9.23
C GLN A 50 -5.07 1.40 -8.41
N ALA A 51 -3.81 1.30 -8.82
CA ALA A 51 -2.78 0.58 -8.06
C ALA A 51 -2.56 1.20 -6.67
N GLY A 52 -2.52 2.53 -6.59
CA GLY A 52 -2.43 3.26 -5.34
C GLY A 52 -3.65 3.05 -4.44
N GLU A 53 -4.87 3.16 -4.98
CA GLU A 53 -6.10 2.95 -4.23
C GLU A 53 -6.20 1.52 -3.70
N ALA A 54 -5.94 0.52 -4.54
CA ALA A 54 -5.92 -0.88 -4.16
C ALA A 54 -4.92 -1.15 -3.03
N ALA A 55 -3.71 -0.58 -3.10
CA ALA A 55 -2.71 -0.69 -2.05
C ALA A 55 -3.16 -0.05 -0.72
N ASN A 56 -3.86 1.09 -0.77
CA ASN A 56 -4.44 1.72 0.42
C ASN A 56 -5.54 0.84 1.05
N VAL A 57 -6.43 0.27 0.23
CA VAL A 57 -7.48 -0.64 0.69
C VAL A 57 -6.88 -1.88 1.33
N ALA A 58 -5.93 -2.55 0.65
CA ALA A 58 -5.26 -3.74 1.17
C ALA A 58 -4.53 -3.47 2.50
N ALA A 59 -3.90 -2.30 2.64
CA ALA A 59 -3.28 -1.91 3.90
C ALA A 59 -4.28 -1.79 5.06
N ARG A 60 -5.44 -1.19 4.80
CA ARG A 60 -6.51 -1.05 5.81
C ARG A 60 -7.12 -2.41 6.17
N GLU A 61 -7.34 -3.28 5.19
CA GLU A 61 -7.82 -4.64 5.44
C GLU A 61 -6.84 -5.46 6.28
N TRP A 62 -5.54 -5.29 6.08
CA TRP A 62 -4.54 -5.92 6.93
C TRP A 62 -4.64 -5.40 8.37
N ILE A 63 -4.76 -4.08 8.56
CA ILE A 63 -4.91 -3.45 9.89
C ILE A 63 -6.20 -3.93 10.57
N ASP A 64 -7.29 -4.06 9.84
CA ASP A 64 -8.58 -4.53 10.36
C ASP A 64 -8.56 -5.99 10.84
N ARG A 65 -7.57 -6.78 10.40
CA ARG A 65 -7.37 -8.17 10.80
C ARG A 65 -6.37 -8.36 11.95
N GLN A 66 -5.71 -7.29 12.40
CA GLN A 66 -4.82 -7.32 13.57
C GLN A 66 -5.63 -7.31 14.86
#